data_AF-A0A5P2UHM5-F1
#
_entry.id   AF-A0A5P2UHM5-F1
#
_cell.length_a   1.000
_cell.length_b   1.000
_cell.length_c   1.000
_cell.angle_alpha   90.00
_cell.angle_beta   90.00
_cell.angle_gamma   90.00
#
_symmetry.space_group_name_H-M   'P 1'
#
loop_
_entity.id
_entity.type
_entity.pdbx_description
1 polymer ?
#
loop_
_entity_poly.entity_id
_entity_poly.type
_entity_poly.pdbx_seq_one_letter_code
_entity_poly.pdbx_strand_id
1 'polypeptide(L)'
;MGGIVPIGESGSTGVLPATSTELSRLLTAVRRGRVVTVTGGFREPRSLLVREMARRLASNFCDGVAVVSMDPLLGFLGIRELAAELGFPSCGPANAASWLAERDMLLVLDGAEQLAPQARTWLRELLGVAPGLRILAAGRQPLGFGQERVHHL
;
A
#
# COMPACT_ATOMS: atom_id res chain seq x y z
N MET A 1 -4.44 20.48 -1.45
CA MET A 1 -5.76 20.11 -0.88
C MET A 1 -5.93 18.61 -1.09
N GLY A 2 -5.22 17.80 -0.27
CA GLY A 2 -5.32 16.35 -0.31
C GLY A 2 -6.61 15.93 0.38
N GLY A 3 -7.56 15.43 -0.40
CA GLY A 3 -8.87 15.03 0.11
C GLY A 3 -8.76 13.75 0.91
N ILE A 4 -9.03 13.84 2.21
CA ILE A 4 -9.49 12.70 2.99
C ILE A 4 -10.85 12.33 2.37
N VAL A 5 -10.91 11.26 1.58
CA VAL A 5 -12.17 10.86 0.93
C VAL A 5 -13.13 10.36 2.01
N PRO A 6 -14.29 11.02 2.21
CA PRO A 6 -15.33 10.47 3.06
C PRO A 6 -15.94 9.25 2.36
N ILE A 7 -16.06 8.15 3.09
CA ILE A 7 -16.71 6.92 2.63
C ILE A 7 -18.22 7.16 2.47
N GLY A 8 -18.62 7.57 1.27
CA GLY A 8 -20.02 7.55 0.86
C GLY A 8 -20.47 6.11 0.65
N GLU A 9 -21.33 5.63 1.53
CA GLU A 9 -22.12 4.41 1.35
C GLU A 9 -22.97 4.56 0.08
N SER A 10 -22.69 3.76 -0.95
CA SER A 10 -23.67 3.45 -1.98
C SER A 10 -23.63 1.96 -2.26
N GLY A 11 -24.72 1.31 -1.86
CA GLY A 11 -25.00 -0.07 -2.16
C GLY A 11 -24.92 -0.31 -3.66
N SER A 12 -23.99 -1.14 -4.05
CA SER A 12 -24.12 -1.97 -5.23
C SER A 12 -23.49 -3.30 -4.88
N THR A 13 -24.22 -4.37 -5.20
CA THR A 13 -23.76 -5.75 -5.20
C THR A 13 -22.67 -5.89 -6.27
N GLY A 14 -21.53 -5.25 -6.05
CA GLY A 14 -20.37 -5.31 -6.92
C GLY A 14 -19.75 -6.68 -6.75
N VAL A 15 -19.61 -7.40 -7.86
CA VAL A 15 -18.79 -8.61 -7.90
C VAL A 15 -17.42 -8.23 -7.30
N LEU A 16 -16.94 -8.99 -6.32
CA LEU A 16 -15.65 -8.68 -5.72
C LEU A 16 -14.57 -8.87 -6.80
N PRO A 17 -13.62 -7.93 -6.95
CA PRO A 17 -12.60 -7.93 -8.02
C PRO A 17 -11.61 -9.10 -7.93
N ALA A 18 -11.71 -9.86 -6.84
CA ALA A 18 -11.08 -11.14 -6.63
C ALA A 18 -12.10 -12.07 -5.95
N THR A 19 -12.01 -13.38 -6.20
CA THR A 19 -12.89 -14.32 -5.50
C THR A 19 -12.71 -14.19 -3.98
N SER A 20 -13.76 -14.45 -3.20
CA SER A 20 -13.69 -14.38 -1.73
C SER A 20 -12.50 -15.17 -1.15
N THR A 21 -12.17 -16.30 -1.78
CA THR A 21 -11.00 -17.14 -1.45
C THR A 21 -9.67 -16.42 -1.70
N GLU A 22 -9.53 -15.77 -2.84
CA GLU A 22 -8.33 -15.03 -3.24
C GLU A 22 -8.08 -13.85 -2.30
N LEU A 23 -9.14 -13.11 -2.00
CA LEU A 23 -9.11 -11.98 -1.08
C LEU A 23 -8.72 -12.45 0.32
N SER A 24 -9.26 -13.58 0.79
CA SER A 24 -8.90 -14.19 2.07
C SER A 24 -7.43 -14.63 2.14
N ARG A 25 -6.89 -15.16 1.02
CA ARG A 25 -5.47 -15.51 0.91
C ARG A 25 -4.58 -14.28 0.98
N LEU A 26 -4.92 -13.22 0.26
CA LEU A 26 -4.20 -11.94 0.31
C LEU A 26 -4.23 -11.32 1.70
N LEU A 27 -5.39 -11.29 2.37
CA LEU A 27 -5.51 -10.81 3.75
C LEU A 27 -4.61 -11.62 4.70
N THR A 28 -4.58 -12.94 4.54
CA THR A 28 -3.70 -13.82 5.33
C THR A 28 -2.22 -13.56 5.03
N ALA A 29 -1.87 -13.30 3.78
CA ALA A 29 -0.52 -12.96 3.36
C ALA A 29 -0.05 -11.65 3.98
N VAL A 30 -0.90 -10.61 3.99
CA VAL A 30 -0.59 -9.30 4.62
C VAL A 30 -0.45 -9.44 6.13
N ARG A 31 -1.21 -10.34 6.76
CA ARG A 31 -1.05 -10.62 8.20
C ARG A 31 0.25 -11.35 8.53
N ARG A 32 0.75 -12.21 7.63
CA ARG A 32 1.95 -13.03 7.85
C ARG A 32 3.24 -12.43 7.31
N GLY A 33 3.15 -11.51 6.36
CA GLY A 33 4.28 -10.86 5.70
C GLY A 33 4.30 -9.36 5.93
N ARG A 34 5.49 -8.78 6.08
CA ARG A 34 5.64 -7.33 6.18
C ARG A 34 5.51 -6.64 4.83
N VAL A 35 5.85 -7.32 3.74
CA VAL A 35 5.74 -6.81 2.39
C VAL A 35 5.00 -7.84 1.56
N VAL A 36 3.89 -7.45 0.98
CA VAL A 36 3.13 -8.26 0.04
C VAL A 36 2.98 -7.48 -1.23
N THR A 37 3.34 -8.09 -2.36
CA THR A 37 3.14 -7.47 -3.67
C THR A 37 2.21 -8.33 -4.49
N VAL A 38 1.10 -7.75 -4.86
CA VAL A 38 0.10 -8.33 -5.73
C VAL A 38 0.47 -8.00 -7.16
N THR A 39 0.78 -9.03 -7.92
CA THR A 39 1.10 -8.97 -9.34
C THR A 39 0.06 -9.72 -10.13
N GLY A 40 -0.23 -9.35 -11.36
CA GLY A 40 -1.08 -10.16 -12.24
C GLY A 40 -2.00 -9.36 -13.14
N GLY A 41 -2.80 -10.08 -13.91
CA GLY A 41 -3.82 -9.51 -14.79
C GLY A 41 -5.06 -9.11 -13.99
N PHE A 42 -5.04 -7.93 -13.37
CA PHE A 42 -6.19 -7.40 -12.64
C PHE A 42 -7.40 -7.37 -13.58
N ARG A 43 -8.44 -8.17 -13.28
CA ARG A 43 -9.65 -8.32 -14.09
C ARG A 43 -10.53 -7.06 -14.08
N GLU A 44 -10.42 -6.29 -13.01
CA GLU A 44 -11.10 -5.02 -12.74
C GLU A 44 -10.05 -3.95 -12.42
N PRO A 45 -10.40 -2.64 -12.36
CA PRO A 45 -9.42 -1.61 -12.06
C PRO A 45 -8.73 -1.94 -10.73
N ARG A 46 -7.41 -2.17 -10.79
CA ARG A 46 -6.53 -2.54 -9.67
C ARG A 46 -6.81 -1.71 -8.42
N SER A 47 -7.10 -0.42 -8.60
CA SER A 47 -7.43 0.55 -7.57
C SER A 47 -8.69 0.20 -6.75
N LEU A 48 -9.70 -0.46 -7.34
CA LEU A 48 -10.88 -0.94 -6.59
C LEU A 48 -10.51 -2.10 -5.67
N LEU A 49 -9.73 -3.07 -6.18
CA LEU A 49 -9.25 -4.20 -5.38
C LEU A 49 -8.40 -3.70 -4.21
N VAL A 50 -7.47 -2.79 -4.49
CA VAL A 50 -6.61 -2.16 -3.48
C VAL A 50 -7.42 -1.43 -2.42
N ARG A 51 -8.41 -0.62 -2.80
CA ARG A 51 -9.27 0.10 -1.85
C ARG A 51 -10.10 -0.85 -0.99
N GLU A 52 -10.66 -1.91 -1.57
CA GLU A 52 -11.42 -2.90 -0.81
C GLU A 52 -10.52 -3.66 0.17
N MET A 53 -9.29 -4.01 -0.25
CA MET A 53 -8.28 -4.62 0.63
C MET A 53 -7.92 -3.67 1.77
N ALA A 54 -7.62 -2.41 1.48
CA ALA A 54 -7.31 -1.38 2.46
C ALA A 54 -8.45 -1.23 3.48
N ARG A 55 -9.70 -1.17 3.02
CA ARG A 55 -10.89 -1.08 3.88
C ARG A 55 -11.01 -2.28 4.82
N ARG A 56 -10.84 -3.51 4.30
CA ARG A 56 -10.93 -4.73 5.12
C ARG A 56 -9.76 -4.89 6.09
N LEU A 57 -8.58 -4.42 5.69
CA LEU A 57 -7.39 -4.46 6.52
C LEU A 57 -7.37 -3.32 7.54
N ALA A 58 -8.08 -2.21 7.35
CA ALA A 58 -8.05 -1.08 8.26
C ALA A 58 -8.43 -1.42 9.70
N SER A 59 -9.34 -2.39 9.90
CA SER A 59 -9.70 -2.88 11.24
C SER A 59 -8.58 -3.69 11.92
N ASN A 60 -7.50 -4.02 11.21
CA ASN A 60 -6.37 -4.82 11.70
C ASN A 60 -5.13 -4.02 12.08
N PHE A 61 -5.09 -2.72 11.81
CA PHE A 61 -3.95 -1.85 12.08
C PHE A 61 -4.38 -0.72 13.00
N CYS A 62 -3.73 -0.60 14.16
CA CYS A 62 -4.11 0.39 15.19
C CYS A 62 -3.94 1.83 14.72
N ASP A 63 -2.94 2.09 13.88
CA ASP A 63 -2.65 3.42 13.34
C ASP A 63 -3.30 3.66 11.96
N GLY A 64 -4.05 2.67 11.46
CA GLY A 64 -4.82 2.78 10.22
C GLY A 64 -4.06 2.39 8.95
N VAL A 65 -4.57 2.88 7.82
CA VAL A 65 -4.12 2.48 6.48
C VAL A 65 -3.92 3.73 5.62
N ALA A 66 -2.74 3.86 5.01
CA ALA A 66 -2.47 4.85 3.99
C ALA A 66 -2.53 4.19 2.61
N VAL A 67 -3.31 4.77 1.69
CA VAL A 67 -3.40 4.30 0.30
C VAL A 67 -2.77 5.37 -0.60
N VAL A 68 -1.72 4.99 -1.31
CA VAL A 68 -1.02 5.84 -2.27
C VAL A 68 -1.29 5.29 -3.67
N SER A 69 -2.10 6.00 -4.44
CA SER A 69 -2.37 5.68 -5.84
C SER A 69 -1.41 6.46 -6.73
N MET A 70 -0.56 5.74 -7.45
CA MET A 70 0.38 6.28 -8.42
C MET A 70 -0.23 6.17 -9.81
N ASP A 71 -0.54 7.31 -10.39
CA ASP A 71 -1.08 7.39 -11.74
C ASP A 71 0.08 7.44 -12.76
N PRO A 72 0.10 6.55 -13.77
CA PRO A 72 1.18 6.52 -14.76
C PRO A 72 1.28 7.79 -15.60
N LEU A 73 0.22 8.61 -15.67
CA LEU A 73 0.24 9.89 -16.37
C LEU A 73 0.99 10.98 -15.58
N LEU A 74 1.16 10.81 -14.27
CA LEU A 74 1.88 11.75 -13.40
C LEU A 74 3.38 11.44 -13.30
N GLY A 75 3.83 10.32 -13.86
CA GLY A 75 5.24 9.90 -13.86
C GLY A 75 5.68 9.20 -12.57
N PHE A 76 6.99 9.14 -12.36
CA PHE A 76 7.57 8.42 -11.23
C PHE A 76 7.42 9.19 -9.91
N LEU A 77 6.96 8.49 -8.88
CA LEU A 77 6.78 9.03 -7.54
C LEU A 77 8.09 8.93 -6.73
N GLY A 78 8.64 10.10 -6.40
CA GLY A 78 9.87 10.26 -5.62
C GLY A 78 9.65 10.17 -4.09
N ILE A 79 10.73 10.35 -3.32
CA ILE A 79 10.68 10.29 -1.85
C ILE A 79 9.80 11.41 -1.27
N ARG A 80 9.87 12.63 -1.81
CA ARG A 80 9.13 13.78 -1.28
C ARG A 80 7.63 13.64 -1.50
N GLU A 81 7.25 13.21 -2.69
CA GLU A 81 5.87 12.96 -3.10
C GLU A 81 5.30 11.80 -2.29
N LEU A 82 6.05 10.71 -2.13
CA LEU A 82 5.65 9.60 -1.26
C LEU A 82 5.47 10.03 0.19
N ALA A 83 6.40 10.81 0.73
CA ALA A 83 6.29 11.35 2.08
C ALA A 83 5.04 12.25 2.21
N ALA A 84 4.77 13.10 1.22
CA ALA A 84 3.59 13.96 1.22
C ALA A 84 2.27 13.16 1.19
N GLU A 85 2.18 12.14 0.33
CA GLU A 85 1.03 11.24 0.22
C GLU A 85 0.79 10.42 1.50
N LEU A 86 1.87 10.07 2.20
CA LEU A 86 1.81 9.39 3.50
C LEU A 86 1.38 10.31 4.67
N GLY A 87 1.18 11.62 4.43
CA GLY A 87 0.88 12.57 5.49
C GLY A 87 2.12 13.03 6.27
N PHE A 88 3.31 12.95 5.67
CA PHE A 88 4.57 13.51 6.17
C PHE A 88 4.99 14.82 5.47
N PRO A 89 4.10 15.76 5.08
CA PRO A 89 4.47 16.90 4.23
C PRO A 89 5.51 17.85 4.87
N SER A 90 5.78 17.71 6.17
CA SER A 90 6.73 18.55 6.92
C SER A 90 7.82 17.77 7.66
N CYS A 91 7.81 16.43 7.58
CA CYS A 91 8.76 15.57 8.26
C CYS A 91 9.76 15.06 7.23
N GLY A 92 11.02 15.47 7.30
CA GLY A 92 12.07 14.90 6.45
C GLY A 92 12.15 13.37 6.58
N PRO A 93 12.86 12.67 5.68
CA PRO A 93 12.91 11.21 5.63
C PRO A 93 13.28 10.55 6.98
N ALA A 94 14.10 11.22 7.80
CA ALA A 94 14.46 10.77 9.15
C ALA A 94 13.31 10.89 10.17
N ASN A 95 12.44 11.89 10.04
CA ASN A 95 11.28 12.05 10.94
C ASN A 95 10.18 11.04 10.62
N ALA A 96 10.00 10.66 9.35
CA ALA A 96 9.05 9.61 8.98
C ALA A 96 9.42 8.27 9.61
N ALA A 97 10.71 7.93 9.64
CA ALA A 97 11.22 6.74 10.33
C ALA A 97 10.87 6.73 11.81
N SER A 98 11.16 7.82 12.53
CA SER A 98 10.87 7.92 13.96
C SER A 98 9.37 7.91 14.25
N TRP A 99 8.56 8.51 13.37
CA TRP A 99 7.10 8.52 13.51
C TRP A 99 6.49 7.13 13.25
N LEU A 100 7.05 6.35 12.32
CA LEU A 100 6.59 4.99 11.99
C LEU A 100 7.11 3.92 12.96
N ALA A 101 8.22 4.18 13.67
CA ALA A 101 8.89 3.20 14.52
C ALA A 101 7.96 2.54 15.57
N GLU A 102 7.02 3.30 16.13
CA GLU A 102 6.12 2.85 17.20
C GLU A 102 4.69 2.57 16.71
N ARG A 103 4.45 2.59 15.40
CA ARG A 103 3.10 2.49 14.80
C ARG A 103 2.87 1.17 14.06
N ASP A 104 1.68 0.60 14.22
CA ASP A 104 1.20 -0.53 13.42
C ASP A 104 0.29 0.00 12.31
N MET A 105 0.89 0.21 11.13
CA MET A 105 0.25 0.86 9.99
C MET A 105 0.43 0.06 8.71
N LEU A 106 -0.60 0.06 7.86
CA LEU A 106 -0.52 -0.50 6.52
C LEU A 106 -0.34 0.59 5.47
N LEU A 107 0.71 0.47 4.67
CA LEU A 107 0.90 1.26 3.46
C LEU A 107 0.49 0.45 2.25
N VAL A 108 -0.51 0.94 1.51
CA VAL A 108 -0.97 0.33 0.27
C VAL A 108 -0.51 1.15 -0.92
N LEU A 109 0.25 0.55 -1.81
CA LEU A 109 0.82 1.17 -3.00
C LEU A 109 0.10 0.64 -4.25
N ASP A 110 -0.77 1.44 -4.83
CA ASP A 110 -1.45 1.14 -6.09
C ASP A 110 -0.68 1.79 -7.24
N GLY A 111 0.10 1.01 -8.00
CA GLY A 111 0.95 1.58 -9.06
C GLY A 111 2.44 1.47 -8.78
N ALA A 112 2.85 0.39 -8.11
CA ALA A 112 4.24 0.17 -7.71
C ALA A 112 5.27 0.25 -8.86
N GLU A 113 4.85 0.11 -10.12
CA GLU A 113 5.72 0.34 -11.28
C GLU A 113 6.17 1.80 -11.40
N GLN A 114 5.37 2.76 -10.95
CA GLN A 114 5.69 4.18 -10.95
C GLN A 114 6.52 4.61 -9.74
N LEU A 115 6.85 3.69 -8.84
CA LEU A 115 7.67 4.02 -7.68
C LEU A 115 9.15 4.14 -8.07
N ALA A 116 9.74 5.32 -7.89
CA ALA A 116 11.14 5.59 -8.19
C ALA A 116 12.09 4.69 -7.35
N PRO A 117 13.28 4.32 -7.89
CA PRO A 117 14.22 3.44 -7.18
C PRO A 117 14.72 4.04 -5.84
N GLN A 118 14.82 5.36 -5.75
CA GLN A 118 15.18 6.07 -4.53
C GLN A 118 14.08 5.93 -3.47
N ALA A 119 12.81 6.05 -3.86
CA ALA A 119 11.66 5.86 -2.98
C ALA A 119 11.54 4.41 -2.50
N ARG A 120 11.84 3.42 -3.37
CA ARG A 120 11.95 2.01 -2.98
C ARG A 120 13.00 1.77 -1.91
N THR A 121 14.18 2.39 -2.08
CA THR A 121 15.28 2.27 -1.11
C THR A 121 14.86 2.86 0.23
N TRP A 122 14.24 4.03 0.21
CA TRP A 122 13.75 4.70 1.42
C TRP A 122 12.65 3.88 2.14
N LEU A 123 11.68 3.31 1.41
CA LEU A 123 10.68 2.40 1.99
C LEU A 123 11.31 1.18 2.65
N ARG A 124 12.37 0.63 2.05
CA ARG A 124 13.10 -0.50 2.63
C ARG A 124 13.80 -0.11 3.94
N GLU A 125 14.35 1.09 4.03
CA GLU A 125 14.90 1.61 5.29
C GLU A 125 13.81 1.80 6.34
N LEU A 126 12.64 2.34 5.96
CA LEU A 126 11.48 2.49 6.84
C LEU A 126 11.02 1.14 7.41
N LEU A 127 10.98 0.08 6.60
CA LEU A 127 10.66 -1.28 7.07
C LEU A 127 11.69 -1.85 8.07
N GLY A 128 12.93 -1.37 8.02
CA GLY A 128 13.98 -1.76 8.97
C GLY A 128 13.82 -1.11 10.34
N VAL A 129 13.36 0.14 10.38
CA VAL A 129 13.18 0.93 11.62
C VAL A 129 11.78 0.82 12.21
N ALA A 130 10.77 0.50 11.40
CA ALA A 130 9.37 0.37 11.80
C ALA A 130 8.90 -1.09 11.71
N PRO A 131 9.02 -1.89 12.78
CA PRO A 131 8.60 -3.29 12.76
C PRO A 131 7.08 -3.48 12.60
N GLY A 132 6.27 -2.48 12.96
CA GLY A 132 4.81 -2.45 12.77
C GLY A 132 4.36 -1.97 11.39
N LEU A 133 5.27 -1.44 10.55
CA LEU A 133 4.93 -1.03 9.19
C LEU A 133 4.77 -2.26 8.30
N ARG A 134 3.63 -2.35 7.63
CA ARG A 134 3.39 -3.33 6.56
C ARG A 134 3.14 -2.63 5.23
N ILE A 135 3.59 -3.23 4.14
CA ILE A 135 3.42 -2.71 2.79
C ILE A 135 2.64 -3.73 1.95
N LEU A 136 1.55 -3.26 1.34
CA LEU A 136 0.81 -3.98 0.31
C LEU A 136 0.98 -3.23 -1.02
N ALA A 137 1.78 -3.74 -1.93
CA ALA A 137 1.94 -3.17 -3.25
C ALA A 137 1.07 -3.89 -4.28
N ALA A 138 0.51 -3.15 -5.23
CA ALA A 138 -0.19 -3.68 -6.37
C ALA A 138 0.45 -3.11 -7.63
N GLY A 139 0.91 -3.98 -8.52
CA GLY A 139 1.71 -3.60 -9.68
C GLY A 139 1.84 -4.70 -10.70
N ARG A 140 2.49 -4.41 -11.82
CA ARG A 140 2.83 -5.42 -12.84
C ARG A 140 4.08 -6.23 -12.50
N GLN A 141 4.91 -5.71 -11.58
CA GLN A 141 6.19 -6.29 -11.21
C GLN A 141 6.37 -6.26 -9.69
N PRO A 142 7.13 -7.21 -9.12
CA PRO A 142 7.50 -7.17 -7.72
C PRO A 142 8.40 -5.97 -7.40
N LEU A 143 8.36 -5.51 -6.15
CA LEU A 143 9.20 -4.43 -5.62
C LEU A 143 10.66 -4.87 -5.45
N GLY A 144 10.91 -6.17 -5.28
CA GLY A 144 12.25 -6.74 -5.11
C GLY A 144 12.78 -6.62 -3.67
N PHE A 145 11.90 -6.61 -2.66
CA PHE A 145 12.33 -6.58 -1.26
C PHE A 145 12.64 -8.00 -0.75
N GLY A 146 13.69 -8.16 0.06
CA GLY A 146 14.11 -9.50 0.53
C GLY A 146 13.08 -10.22 1.40
N GLN A 147 12.13 -9.50 2.02
CA GLN A 147 11.03 -10.03 2.83
C GLN A 147 9.67 -9.96 2.09
N GLU A 148 9.70 -9.70 0.78
CA GLU A 148 8.52 -9.60 -0.07
C GLU A 148 7.88 -10.96 -0.31
N ARG A 149 6.55 -11.01 -0.16
CA ARG A 149 5.73 -12.11 -0.64
C ARG A 149 5.00 -11.66 -1.89
N VAL A 150 5.38 -12.25 -3.02
CA VAL A 150 4.71 -11.98 -4.29
C VAL A 150 3.48 -12.89 -4.40
N HIS A 151 2.32 -12.29 -4.62
CA HIS A 151 1.07 -13.00 -4.86
C HIS A 151 0.59 -12.70 -6.28
N HIS A 152 0.44 -13.76 -7.08
CA HIS A 152 -0.10 -13.64 -8.42
C HIS A 152 -1.63 -13.78 -8.41
N LEU A 153 -2.32 -12.85 -9.06
CA LEU A 153 -3.76 -12.90 -9.37
C LEU A 153 -4.03 -13.32 -10.81
#